data_AF-A0A420WZE6-F1
#
_entry.id   AF-A0A420WZE6-F1
#
_cell.length_a   1.000
_cell.length_b   1.000
_cell.length_c   1.000
_cell.angle_alpha   90.00
_cell.angle_beta   90.00
_cell.angle_gamma   90.00
#
_symmetry.space_group_name_H-M   'P 1'
#
loop_
_entity.id
_entity.type
_entity.pdbx_description
1 polymer ?
#
loop_
_entity_poly.entity_id
_entity_poly.type
_entity_poly.pdbx_seq_one_letter_code
_entity_poly.pdbx_strand_id
1 'polypeptide(L)'
;MRYRFLPWLCAALLLLGGCQANQTQQTTGIQCYTHGIPTLVDNGCMLPTWVAFGLKSQTADDGWRDQVLQYMDGDTLREKLVRATALAWGDAEHWEEASRLFENNIDQAPVGIRPLLEQWQGGLAQRRHMQDSSQRQGEDTAELKAHIKRLRQENDRLSAKLDALTAIEESMNQRRSSP
;
A
#
# COMPACT_ATOMS: atom_id res chain seq x y z
N MET A 1 37.59 -4.64 41.17
CA MET A 1 37.81 -3.41 40.38
C MET A 1 36.84 -3.39 39.21
N ARG A 2 36.33 -2.20 38.86
CA ARG A 2 35.58 -1.84 37.63
C ARG A 2 34.08 -2.16 37.55
N TYR A 3 33.28 -1.37 38.27
CA TYR A 3 31.99 -0.88 37.77
C TYR A 3 31.95 0.64 37.97
N ARG A 4 32.68 1.38 37.13
CA ARG A 4 32.84 2.85 37.23
C ARG A 4 32.45 3.60 35.95
N PHE A 5 31.62 2.99 35.09
CA PHE A 5 31.13 3.63 33.86
C PHE A 5 29.62 3.50 33.62
N LEU A 6 28.87 2.85 34.52
CA LEU A 6 27.43 2.69 34.36
C LEU A 6 26.58 3.97 34.53
N PRO A 7 26.97 5.02 35.30
CA PRO A 7 26.07 6.17 35.49
C PRO A 7 26.06 7.13 34.29
N TRP A 8 26.99 7.00 33.34
CA TRP A 8 27.07 7.91 32.19
C TRP A 8 26.16 7.51 31.02
N LEU A 9 25.83 6.22 30.92
CA LEU A 9 24.97 5.69 29.85
C LEU A 9 23.47 6.00 30.07
N CYS A 10 23.04 6.23 31.33
CA CYS A 10 21.64 6.57 31.62
C CYS A 10 21.33 8.06 31.39
N ALA A 11 22.33 8.95 31.40
CA ALA A 11 22.12 10.38 31.19
C ALA A 11 21.92 10.74 29.71
N ALA A 12 22.54 9.99 28.79
CA ALA A 12 22.43 10.25 27.35
C ALA A 12 21.06 9.85 26.75
N LEU A 13 20.37 8.87 27.36
CA LEU A 13 19.06 8.40 26.90
C LEU A 13 17.89 9.32 27.28
N LEU A 14 18.08 10.25 28.23
CA LEU A 14 17.05 11.20 28.65
C LEU A 14 17.04 12.50 27.83
N LEU A 15 18.06 12.75 27.01
CA LEU A 15 18.16 13.98 26.19
C LEU A 15 17.57 13.84 24.78
N LEU A 16 17.11 12.64 24.39
CA LEU A 16 16.37 12.41 23.13
C LEU A 16 14.84 12.43 23.32
N GLY A 17 14.36 12.65 24.56
CA GLY A 17 12.94 12.86 24.88
C GLY A 17 12.45 14.26 24.53
N GLY A 18 12.72 14.74 23.32
CA GLY A 18 12.16 15.97 22.78
C GLY A 18 10.73 15.78 22.28
N CYS A 19 9.80 15.27 23.13
CA CYS A 19 8.38 15.49 22.89
C CYS A 19 8.05 16.86 23.46
N GLN A 20 8.04 17.89 22.61
CA GLN A 20 7.33 19.12 22.95
C GLN A 20 5.89 18.72 23.25
N ALA A 21 5.50 18.79 24.52
CA ALA A 21 4.10 18.83 24.91
C ALA A 21 3.55 20.15 24.37
N ASN A 22 3.18 20.14 23.09
CA ASN A 22 2.68 21.29 22.40
C ASN A 22 1.36 21.66 23.08
N GLN A 23 1.26 22.92 23.47
CA GLN A 23 0.20 23.48 24.28
C GLN A 23 -1.17 23.01 23.76
N THR A 24 -1.91 22.28 24.60
CA THR A 24 -3.36 22.15 24.45
C THR A 24 -3.95 23.54 24.63
N GLN A 25 -4.00 24.31 23.54
CA GLN A 25 -4.91 25.43 23.42
C GLN A 25 -6.31 24.86 23.63
N GLN A 26 -6.89 25.16 24.80
CA GLN A 26 -8.30 24.99 25.05
C GLN A 26 -9.05 25.89 24.07
N THR A 27 -9.29 25.38 22.87
CA THR A 27 -10.31 25.92 21.98
C THR A 27 -11.62 25.68 22.73
N THR A 28 -12.33 26.75 23.06
CA THR A 28 -13.76 26.68 23.39
C THR A 28 -14.42 25.86 22.29
N GLY A 29 -14.72 24.60 22.59
CA GLY A 29 -14.84 23.57 21.58
C GLY A 29 -16.01 23.81 20.64
N ILE A 30 -15.73 24.07 19.37
CA ILE A 30 -16.76 23.97 18.33
C ILE A 30 -17.18 22.50 18.29
N GLN A 31 -18.39 22.20 18.78
CA GLN A 31 -18.94 20.86 18.75
C GLN A 31 -19.48 20.56 17.35
N CYS A 32 -18.69 19.87 16.54
CA CYS A 32 -19.07 19.46 15.19
C CYS A 32 -19.77 18.10 15.20
N TYR A 33 -20.88 18.00 14.46
CA TYR A 33 -21.49 16.71 14.18
C TYR A 33 -20.67 15.98 13.10
N THR A 34 -19.87 14.99 13.51
CA THR A 34 -18.89 14.30 12.66
C THR A 34 -19.37 12.97 12.10
N HIS A 35 -20.68 12.72 12.15
CA HIS A 35 -21.29 11.54 11.56
C HIS A 35 -21.94 11.87 10.22
N GLY A 36 -21.81 10.96 9.25
CA GLY A 36 -22.45 11.09 7.93
C GLY A 36 -21.56 11.76 6.88
N ILE A 37 -22.20 12.27 5.82
CA ILE A 37 -21.53 12.79 4.62
C ILE A 37 -21.18 14.27 4.85
N PRO A 38 -19.90 14.67 4.71
CA PRO A 38 -19.47 16.04 4.97
C PRO A 38 -19.99 17.01 3.91
N THR A 39 -19.98 18.31 4.24
CA THR A 39 -20.36 19.38 3.31
C THR A 39 -19.13 20.22 2.93
N LEU A 40 -19.23 21.02 1.87
CA LEU A 40 -18.21 22.00 1.48
C LEU A 40 -18.51 23.41 2.00
N VAL A 41 -19.39 23.52 3.01
CA VAL A 41 -19.75 24.82 3.59
C VAL A 41 -18.59 25.31 4.43
N ASP A 42 -18.02 26.47 4.06
CA ASP A 42 -16.88 27.06 4.76
C ASP A 42 -17.27 27.55 6.16
N ASN A 43 -17.07 26.70 7.14
CA ASN A 43 -17.31 26.95 8.56
C ASN A 43 -16.32 26.14 9.40
N GLY A 44 -16.30 26.39 10.72
CA GLY A 44 -15.39 25.71 11.64
C GLY A 44 -15.53 24.18 11.71
N CYS A 45 -16.59 23.60 11.15
CA CYS A 45 -16.84 22.16 11.11
C CYS A 45 -16.54 21.49 9.76
N MET A 46 -16.21 22.25 8.71
CA MET A 46 -15.87 21.68 7.41
C MET A 46 -14.73 20.68 7.53
N LEU A 47 -13.55 21.13 7.99
CA LEU A 47 -12.39 20.26 8.12
C LEU A 47 -12.63 19.09 9.08
N PRO A 48 -13.15 19.28 10.31
CA PRO A 48 -13.44 18.17 11.23
C PRO A 48 -14.37 17.09 10.64
N THR A 49 -15.41 17.48 9.90
CA THR A 49 -16.34 16.51 9.30
C THR A 49 -15.71 15.74 8.15
N TRP A 50 -14.91 16.40 7.31
CA TRP A 50 -14.13 15.72 6.27
C TRP A 50 -13.09 14.75 6.87
N VAL A 51 -12.37 15.15 7.91
CA VAL A 51 -11.41 14.27 8.60
C VAL A 51 -12.13 13.03 9.16
N ALA A 52 -13.26 13.21 9.84
CA ALA A 52 -14.03 12.09 10.36
C ALA A 52 -14.53 11.16 9.25
N PHE A 53 -14.99 11.72 8.13
CA PHE A 53 -15.41 10.93 6.98
C PHE A 53 -14.26 10.13 6.36
N GLY A 54 -13.09 10.73 6.19
CA GLY A 54 -11.90 10.04 5.66
C GLY A 54 -11.36 8.96 6.61
N LEU A 55 -11.49 9.13 7.93
CA LEU A 55 -11.18 8.07 8.90
C LEU A 55 -12.20 6.94 8.84
N LYS A 56 -13.48 7.26 8.65
CA LYS A 56 -14.52 6.26 8.48
C LYS A 56 -14.31 5.45 7.20
N SER A 57 -13.97 6.09 6.07
CA SER A 57 -13.77 5.38 4.79
C SER A 57 -12.60 4.38 4.82
N GLN A 58 -11.55 4.67 5.60
CA GLN A 58 -10.42 3.76 5.83
C GLN A 58 -10.80 2.45 6.51
N THR A 59 -11.84 2.47 7.35
CA THR A 59 -12.26 1.33 8.18
C THR A 59 -13.64 0.79 7.80
N ALA A 60 -14.24 1.34 6.75
CA ALA A 60 -15.57 0.98 6.30
C ALA A 60 -15.58 -0.40 5.63
N ASP A 61 -16.73 -1.04 5.71
CA ASP A 61 -17.07 -2.23 4.91
C ASP A 61 -17.69 -1.82 3.57
N ASP A 62 -17.92 -2.81 2.71
CA ASP A 62 -18.43 -2.59 1.36
C ASP A 62 -19.88 -2.10 1.39
N GLY A 63 -20.68 -2.53 2.36
CA GLY A 63 -22.05 -2.03 2.53
C GLY A 63 -22.11 -0.52 2.80
N TRP A 64 -21.20 0.00 3.63
CA TRP A 64 -21.09 1.44 3.83
C TRP A 64 -20.63 2.16 2.56
N ARG A 65 -19.68 1.58 1.80
CA ARG A 65 -19.22 2.18 0.54
C ARG A 65 -20.34 2.24 -0.48
N ASP A 66 -21.02 1.11 -0.72
CA ASP A 66 -22.15 1.03 -1.65
C ASP A 66 -23.23 2.05 -1.31
N GLN A 67 -23.55 2.18 -0.02
CA GLN A 67 -24.51 3.18 0.45
C GLN A 67 -24.04 4.60 0.14
N VAL A 68 -22.78 4.94 0.42
CA VAL A 68 -22.22 6.27 0.11
C VAL A 68 -22.24 6.52 -1.39
N LEU A 69 -21.83 5.56 -2.21
CA LEU A 69 -21.79 5.68 -3.67
C LEU A 69 -23.20 5.87 -4.25
N GLN A 70 -24.18 5.12 -3.74
CA GLN A 70 -25.59 5.27 -4.12
C GLN A 70 -26.14 6.67 -3.77
N TYR A 71 -25.83 7.19 -2.58
CA TYR A 71 -26.29 8.53 -2.20
C TYR A 71 -25.56 9.66 -2.94
N MET A 72 -24.34 9.41 -3.42
CA MET A 72 -23.46 10.44 -4.00
C MET A 72 -23.29 10.27 -5.52
N ASP A 73 -24.29 9.72 -6.21
CA ASP A 73 -24.23 9.48 -7.67
C ASP A 73 -24.27 10.77 -8.52
N GLY A 74 -24.58 11.92 -7.91
CA GLY A 74 -24.66 13.21 -8.59
C GLY A 74 -23.32 13.82 -9.00
N ASP A 75 -23.38 14.89 -9.79
CA ASP A 75 -22.21 15.54 -10.42
C ASP A 75 -21.66 16.77 -9.70
N THR A 76 -22.18 17.09 -8.50
CA THR A 76 -21.67 18.23 -7.74
C THR A 76 -20.23 18.00 -7.27
N LEU A 77 -19.50 19.08 -7.05
CA LEU A 77 -18.13 19.02 -6.52
C LEU A 77 -18.07 18.20 -5.21
N ARG A 78 -19.04 18.40 -4.32
CA ARG A 78 -19.15 17.65 -3.06
C ARG A 78 -19.28 16.15 -3.31
N GLU A 79 -20.22 15.75 -4.15
CA GLU A 79 -20.49 14.35 -4.44
C GLU A 79 -19.26 13.67 -5.06
N LYS A 80 -18.60 14.33 -6.03
CA LYS A 80 -17.37 13.83 -6.64
C LYS A 80 -16.24 13.62 -5.62
N LEU A 81 -16.01 14.58 -4.73
CA LEU A 81 -14.96 14.46 -3.70
C LEU A 81 -15.31 13.42 -2.61
N VAL A 82 -16.58 13.29 -2.26
CA VAL A 82 -17.05 12.25 -1.33
C VAL A 82 -16.87 10.86 -1.95
N ARG A 83 -17.28 10.66 -3.21
CA ARG A 83 -17.05 9.41 -3.95
C ARG A 83 -15.56 9.08 -4.05
N ALA A 84 -14.73 10.06 -4.43
CA ALA A 84 -13.28 9.88 -4.49
C ALA A 84 -12.72 9.35 -3.16
N THR A 85 -13.16 9.95 -2.04
CA THR A 85 -12.70 9.58 -0.70
C THR A 85 -13.19 8.20 -0.26
N ALA A 86 -14.40 7.78 -0.65
CA ALA A 86 -14.93 6.46 -0.38
C ALA A 86 -14.19 5.36 -1.18
N LEU A 87 -13.94 5.62 -2.47
CA LEU A 87 -13.26 4.69 -3.38
C LEU A 87 -11.77 4.57 -3.09
N ALA A 88 -11.10 5.64 -2.65
CA ALA A 88 -9.65 5.67 -2.42
C ALA A 88 -9.16 4.67 -1.35
N TRP A 89 -10.05 4.23 -0.46
CA TRP A 89 -9.76 3.25 0.59
C TRP A 89 -10.55 1.94 0.43
N GLY A 90 -11.26 1.79 -0.69
CA GLY A 90 -11.87 0.52 -1.09
C GLY A 90 -10.90 -0.33 -1.89
N ASP A 91 -11.45 -1.19 -2.74
CA ASP A 91 -10.67 -2.12 -3.54
C ASP A 91 -9.81 -1.43 -4.59
N ALA A 92 -8.70 -2.09 -4.93
CA ALA A 92 -7.76 -1.66 -5.94
C ALA A 92 -8.39 -1.34 -7.30
N GLU A 93 -9.46 -2.07 -7.66
CA GLU A 93 -10.21 -1.88 -8.89
C GLU A 93 -10.79 -0.46 -9.02
N HIS A 94 -11.08 0.19 -7.89
CA HIS A 94 -11.66 1.52 -7.84
C HIS A 94 -10.64 2.64 -7.66
N TRP A 95 -9.36 2.31 -7.44
CA TRP A 95 -8.33 3.30 -7.14
C TRP A 95 -8.04 4.23 -8.32
N GLU A 96 -8.19 3.75 -9.55
CA GLU A 96 -8.02 4.59 -10.73
C GLU A 96 -9.12 5.65 -10.83
N GLU A 97 -10.37 5.26 -10.58
CA GLU A 97 -11.51 6.18 -10.57
C GLU A 97 -11.37 7.22 -9.46
N ALA A 98 -11.01 6.78 -8.24
CA ALA A 98 -10.75 7.68 -7.13
C ALA A 98 -9.66 8.72 -7.46
N SER A 99 -8.57 8.30 -8.12
CA SER A 99 -7.48 9.18 -8.55
C SER A 99 -7.99 10.25 -9.52
N ARG A 100 -8.73 9.84 -10.56
CA ARG A 100 -9.31 10.78 -11.54
C ARG A 100 -10.27 11.76 -10.90
N LEU A 101 -11.09 11.31 -9.95
CA LEU A 101 -12.00 12.20 -9.23
C LEU A 101 -11.24 13.24 -8.40
N PHE A 102 -10.16 12.85 -7.72
CA PHE A 102 -9.32 13.83 -7.01
C PHE A 102 -8.66 14.82 -7.97
N GLU A 103 -7.96 14.34 -9.00
CA GLU A 103 -7.23 15.15 -9.98
C GLU A 103 -8.12 16.23 -10.62
N ASN A 104 -9.35 15.89 -10.96
CA ASN A 104 -10.26 16.80 -11.66
C ASN A 104 -10.96 17.82 -10.73
N ASN A 105 -10.95 17.62 -9.41
CA ASN A 105 -11.85 18.34 -8.51
C ASN A 105 -11.15 19.04 -7.33
N ILE A 106 -9.93 18.66 -6.95
CA ILE A 106 -9.22 19.24 -5.79
C ILE A 106 -9.03 20.77 -5.93
N ASP A 107 -8.70 21.26 -7.12
CA ASP A 107 -8.47 22.69 -7.35
C ASP A 107 -9.72 23.57 -7.15
N GLN A 108 -10.90 22.97 -7.27
CA GLN A 108 -12.19 23.62 -7.08
C GLN A 108 -12.64 23.56 -5.61
N ALA A 109 -12.00 22.74 -4.78
CA ALA A 109 -12.34 22.59 -3.37
C ALA A 109 -12.00 23.86 -2.57
N PRO A 110 -12.76 24.14 -1.49
CA PRO A 110 -12.42 25.20 -0.55
C PRO A 110 -10.98 25.07 -0.02
N VAL A 111 -10.29 26.20 0.12
CA VAL A 111 -8.88 26.26 0.53
C VAL A 111 -8.64 25.53 1.85
N GLY A 112 -9.61 25.58 2.78
CA GLY A 112 -9.51 24.94 4.10
C GLY A 112 -9.43 23.41 4.08
N ILE A 113 -9.89 22.73 3.02
CA ILE A 113 -9.82 21.26 2.91
C ILE A 113 -8.84 20.76 1.85
N ARG A 114 -8.41 21.62 0.93
CA ARG A 114 -7.58 21.23 -0.21
C ARG A 114 -6.32 20.45 0.19
N PRO A 115 -5.53 20.86 1.21
CA PRO A 115 -4.34 20.12 1.61
C PRO A 115 -4.64 18.70 2.10
N LEU A 116 -5.80 18.49 2.74
CA LEU A 116 -6.24 17.16 3.19
C LEU A 116 -6.53 16.25 1.98
N LEU A 117 -7.21 16.79 0.97
CA LEU A 117 -7.55 16.04 -0.25
C LEU A 117 -6.29 15.70 -1.06
N GLU A 118 -5.34 16.64 -1.18
CA GLU A 118 -4.03 16.42 -1.81
C GLU A 118 -3.24 15.32 -1.08
N GLN A 119 -3.25 15.34 0.25
CA GLN A 119 -2.62 14.29 1.05
C GLN A 119 -3.24 12.91 0.77
N TRP A 120 -4.57 12.82 0.67
CA TRP A 120 -5.24 11.57 0.35
C TRP A 120 -4.97 11.09 -1.08
N GLN A 121 -4.94 12.01 -2.05
CA GLN A 121 -4.54 11.70 -3.43
C GLN A 121 -3.10 11.16 -3.49
N GLY A 122 -2.16 11.80 -2.80
CA GLY A 122 -0.78 11.32 -2.72
C GLY A 122 -0.68 9.94 -2.07
N GLY A 123 -1.43 9.70 -0.99
CA GLY A 123 -1.50 8.38 -0.34
C GLY A 123 -2.09 7.30 -1.26
N LEU A 124 -3.12 7.64 -2.04
CA LEU A 124 -3.70 6.75 -3.04
C LEU A 124 -2.69 6.41 -4.16
N ALA A 125 -1.99 7.41 -4.68
CA ALA A 125 -0.94 7.21 -5.68
C ALA A 125 0.16 6.28 -5.18
N GLN A 126 0.57 6.43 -3.91
CA GLN A 126 1.55 5.54 -3.28
C GLN A 126 1.05 4.09 -3.18
N ARG A 127 -0.21 3.88 -2.77
CA ARG A 127 -0.80 2.53 -2.72
C ARG A 127 -0.85 1.86 -4.09
N ARG A 128 -1.27 2.59 -5.12
CA ARG A 128 -1.29 2.12 -6.51
C ARG A 128 0.12 1.70 -6.96
N HIS A 129 1.11 2.54 -6.73
CA HIS A 129 2.51 2.22 -7.07
C HIS A 129 3.00 0.95 -6.35
N MET A 130 2.68 0.79 -5.06
CA MET A 130 3.06 -0.42 -4.31
C MET A 130 2.41 -1.69 -4.87
N GLN A 131 1.14 -1.61 -5.28
CA GLN A 131 0.44 -2.74 -5.89
C GLN A 131 1.07 -3.11 -7.23
N ASP A 132 1.32 -2.14 -8.11
CA ASP A 132 1.94 -2.37 -9.41
C ASP A 132 3.34 -2.98 -9.25
N SER A 133 4.13 -2.48 -8.29
CA SER A 133 5.46 -3.03 -8.01
C SER A 133 5.41 -4.47 -7.49
N SER A 134 4.42 -4.79 -6.67
CA SER A 134 4.24 -6.13 -6.10
C SER A 134 3.77 -7.14 -7.16
N GLN A 135 2.91 -6.71 -8.08
CA GLN A 135 2.47 -7.52 -9.22
C GLN A 135 3.65 -7.87 -10.13
N ARG A 136 4.44 -6.86 -10.54
CA ARG A 136 5.64 -7.08 -11.38
C ARG A 136 6.64 -8.02 -10.73
N GLN A 137 6.92 -7.84 -9.44
CA GLN A 137 7.83 -8.73 -8.71
C GLN A 137 7.32 -10.17 -8.63
N GLY A 138 6.00 -10.35 -8.54
CA GLY A 138 5.35 -11.66 -8.61
C GLY A 138 5.54 -12.34 -9.96
N GLU A 139 5.38 -11.59 -11.05
CA GLU A 139 5.60 -12.06 -12.43
C GLU A 139 7.05 -12.47 -12.66
N ASP A 140 8.01 -11.62 -12.28
CA ASP A 140 9.45 -11.90 -12.38
C ASP A 140 9.83 -13.18 -11.61
N THR A 141 9.25 -13.36 -10.42
CA THR A 141 9.49 -14.55 -9.59
C THR A 141 8.91 -15.81 -10.23
N ALA A 142 7.75 -15.71 -10.87
CA ALA A 142 7.13 -16.83 -11.57
C ALA A 142 7.95 -17.23 -12.81
N GLU A 143 8.42 -16.25 -13.58
CA GLU A 143 9.31 -16.47 -14.73
C GLU A 143 10.62 -17.14 -14.31
N LEU A 144 11.27 -16.64 -13.26
CA LEU A 144 12.51 -17.21 -12.74
C LEU A 144 12.33 -18.67 -12.30
N LYS A 145 11.22 -18.98 -11.61
CA LYS A 145 10.89 -20.36 -11.23
C LYS A 145 10.71 -21.27 -12.44
N ALA A 146 10.05 -20.79 -13.50
CA ALA A 146 9.89 -21.54 -14.74
C ALA A 146 11.25 -21.79 -15.42
N HIS A 147 12.14 -20.79 -15.41
CA HIS A 147 13.48 -20.92 -15.96
C HIS A 147 14.33 -21.95 -15.21
N ILE A 148 14.34 -21.90 -13.87
CA ILE A 148 15.06 -22.88 -13.03
C ILE A 148 14.55 -24.30 -13.31
N LYS A 149 13.23 -24.49 -13.44
CA LYS A 149 12.64 -25.80 -13.75
C LYS A 149 13.12 -26.33 -15.11
N ARG A 150 13.21 -25.45 -16.13
CA ARG A 150 13.72 -25.82 -17.46
C ARG A 150 15.18 -26.25 -17.41
N LEU A 151 16.02 -25.49 -16.73
CA LEU A 151 17.44 -25.83 -16.57
C LEU A 151 17.66 -27.15 -15.83
N ARG A 152 16.85 -27.44 -14.80
CA ARG A 152 16.90 -28.74 -14.11
C ARG A 152 16.55 -29.89 -15.04
N GLN A 153 15.48 -29.76 -15.82
CA GLN A 153 15.08 -30.78 -16.79
C GLN A 153 16.15 -31.01 -17.87
N GLU A 154 16.82 -29.95 -18.31
CA GLU A 154 17.93 -30.06 -19.25
C GLU A 154 19.14 -30.76 -18.63
N ASN A 155 19.48 -30.42 -17.39
CA ASN A 155 20.56 -31.08 -16.65
C ASN A 155 20.28 -32.58 -16.48
N ASP A 156 19.09 -32.96 -16.05
CA ASP A 156 18.66 -34.37 -15.89
C ASP A 156 18.76 -35.12 -17.23
N ARG A 157 18.32 -34.48 -18.33
CA ARG A 157 18.40 -35.06 -19.67
C ARG A 157 19.84 -35.25 -20.14
N LEU A 158 20.72 -34.29 -19.86
CA LEU A 158 22.13 -34.39 -20.21
C LEU A 158 22.85 -35.44 -19.37
N SER A 159 22.55 -35.53 -18.07
CA SER A 159 23.07 -36.59 -17.20
C SER A 159 22.67 -37.96 -17.71
N ALA A 160 21.39 -38.17 -18.02
CA ALA A 160 20.91 -39.44 -18.55
C ALA A 160 21.59 -39.84 -19.88
N LYS A 161 21.93 -38.86 -20.72
CA LYS A 161 22.71 -39.11 -21.95
C LYS A 161 24.14 -39.53 -21.65
N LEU A 162 24.79 -38.90 -20.67
CA LEU A 162 26.15 -39.27 -20.25
C LEU A 162 26.17 -40.69 -19.70
N ASP A 163 25.23 -41.04 -18.81
CA ASP A 163 25.12 -42.38 -18.25
C ASP A 163 24.92 -43.44 -19.33
N ALA A 164 24.08 -43.14 -20.34
CA ALA A 164 23.88 -44.03 -21.49
C ALA A 164 25.16 -44.23 -22.32
N LEU A 165 25.96 -43.17 -22.52
CA LEU A 165 27.23 -43.26 -23.24
C LEU A 165 28.27 -44.05 -22.43
N THR A 166 28.33 -43.87 -21.11
CA THR A 166 29.20 -44.64 -20.22
C THR A 166 28.85 -46.13 -20.23
N ALA A 167 27.57 -46.48 -20.16
CA ALA A 167 27.12 -47.87 -20.24
C ALA A 167 27.50 -48.53 -21.58
N ILE A 168 27.45 -47.77 -22.68
CA ILE A 168 27.91 -48.25 -24.00
C ILE A 168 29.41 -48.54 -23.95
N GLU A 169 30.22 -47.62 -23.40
CA GLU A 169 31.67 -47.80 -23.31
C GLU A 169 32.06 -49.02 -22.46
N GLU A 170 31.45 -49.18 -21.28
CA GLU A 170 31.67 -50.35 -20.42
C GLU A 170 31.34 -51.66 -21.14
N SER A 171 30.21 -51.70 -21.87
CA SER A 171 29.80 -52.88 -22.63
C SER A 171 30.78 -53.21 -23.78
N MET A 172 31.36 -52.20 -24.43
CA MET A 172 32.38 -52.41 -25.46
C MET A 172 33.68 -52.93 -24.88
N ASN A 173 34.08 -52.41 -23.70
CA ASN A 173 35.31 -52.82 -23.05
C ASN A 173 35.23 -54.26 -22.54
N GLN A 174 34.08 -54.69 -21.99
CA GLN A 174 33.81 -56.08 -21.61
C GLN A 174 33.88 -57.05 -22.81
N ARG A 175 33.38 -56.65 -23.98
CA ARG A 175 33.48 -57.45 -25.22
C ARG A 175 34.90 -57.59 -25.75
N ARG A 176 35.76 -56.59 -25.55
CA ARG A 176 37.18 -56.61 -26.00
C ARG A 176 38.11 -57.35 -25.04
N SER A 177 37.71 -57.51 -23.79
CA SER A 177 38.50 -58.16 -22.72
C SER A 177 38.08 -59.60 -22.43
N SER A 178 37.00 -60.10 -23.05
CA SER A 178 36.71 -61.54 -23.11
C SER A 178 37.55 -62.17 -24.24
N PRO A 179 38.44 -63.14 -23.93
CA PRO A 179 39.28 -63.82 -24.91
C PRO A 179 38.49 -64.74 -25.86
#